data_AF-A0A4Q7KED1-F1
#
_entry.id   AF-A0A4Q7KED1-F1
#
_cell.length_a   1.000
_cell.length_b   1.000
_cell.length_c   1.000
_cell.angle_alpha   90.00
_cell.angle_beta   90.00
_cell.angle_gamma   90.00
#
_symmetry.space_group_name_H-M   'P 1'
#
loop_
_entity.id
_entity.type
_entity.pdbx_description
1 polymer ?
#
loop_
_entity_poly.entity_id
_entity_poly.type
_entity_poly.pdbx_seq_one_letter_code
_entity_poly.pdbx_strand_id
1 'polypeptide(L)'
;MDVWEHDGDKYEYESYYSVPDEAWRHELMPLDGAPETYPWMHVVVPDTVDDGPFTPAPPERVTVAVGGDGELPWPVVRRFLEEVYDSGHVPR
;
A
#
# COMPACT_ATOMS: atom_id res chain seq x y z
N MET A 1 -9.26 3.71 -4.85
CA MET A 1 -9.97 2.67 -4.09
C MET A 1 -10.46 1.63 -5.08
N ASP A 2 -10.10 0.38 -4.85
CA ASP A 2 -10.58 -0.80 -5.59
C ASP A 2 -10.77 -1.97 -4.61
N VAL A 3 -11.73 -2.85 -4.87
CA VAL A 3 -12.02 -4.01 -4.01
C VAL A 3 -11.67 -5.28 -4.76
N TRP A 4 -10.84 -6.10 -4.14
CA TRP A 4 -10.35 -7.35 -4.70
C TRP A 4 -10.90 -8.53 -3.91
N GLU A 5 -11.14 -9.64 -4.58
CA GLU A 5 -11.66 -10.86 -3.97
C GLU A 5 -10.74 -12.04 -4.31
N HIS A 6 -10.47 -12.87 -3.31
CA HIS A 6 -9.74 -14.13 -3.48
C HIS A 6 -10.31 -15.18 -2.54
N ASP A 7 -10.75 -16.32 -3.08
CA ASP A 7 -11.35 -17.43 -2.33
C ASP A 7 -12.47 -17.03 -1.34
N GLY A 8 -13.19 -15.95 -1.64
CA GLY A 8 -14.29 -15.41 -0.84
C GLY A 8 -13.88 -14.32 0.16
N ASP A 9 -12.59 -14.13 0.40
CA ASP A 9 -12.05 -13.02 1.20
C ASP A 9 -11.94 -11.76 0.36
N LYS A 10 -12.22 -10.61 0.97
CA LYS A 10 -12.20 -9.30 0.31
C LYS A 10 -11.13 -8.40 0.88
N TYR A 11 -10.46 -7.69 -0.02
CA TYR A 11 -9.39 -6.76 0.28
C TYR A 11 -9.69 -5.44 -0.39
N GLU A 12 -9.51 -4.34 0.34
CA GLU A 12 -9.57 -2.99 -0.18
C GLU A 12 -8.16 -2.51 -0.48
N TYR A 13 -7.95 -2.04 -1.71
CA TYR A 13 -6.77 -1.32 -2.11
C TYR A 13 -7.05 0.18 -2.17
N GLU A 14 -6.26 0.94 -1.43
CA GLU A 14 -6.25 2.38 -1.46
C GLU A 14 -4.88 2.92 -1.86
N SER A 15 -4.92 4.06 -2.55
CA SER A 15 -3.76 4.85 -2.88
C SER A 15 -4.14 6.29 -2.59
N TYR A 16 -3.44 6.96 -1.68
CA TYR A 16 -3.63 8.39 -1.42
C TYR A 16 -2.34 9.10 -0.96
N TYR A 17 -2.27 10.41 -1.17
CA TYR A 17 -1.23 11.25 -0.59
C TYR A 17 -1.63 11.65 0.83
N SER A 18 -0.85 11.21 1.82
CA SER A 18 -1.02 11.59 3.22
C SER A 18 -0.31 12.91 3.48
N VAL A 19 -1.09 13.99 3.63
CA VAL A 19 -0.56 15.32 3.97
C VAL A 19 0.17 15.33 5.32
N PRO A 20 -0.33 14.68 6.40
CA PRO A 20 0.38 14.65 7.67
C PRO A 20 1.73 13.91 7.62
N ASP A 21 1.84 12.90 6.75
CA ASP A 21 3.07 12.09 6.62
C ASP A 21 3.99 12.59 5.48
N GLU A 22 3.54 13.57 4.70
CA GLU A 22 4.20 14.06 3.48
C GLU A 22 4.64 12.90 2.57
N ALA A 23 3.72 11.98 2.30
CA ALA A 23 4.02 10.72 1.63
C ALA A 23 2.87 10.18 0.79
N TRP A 24 3.18 9.50 -0.31
CA TRP A 24 2.23 8.61 -0.97
C TRP A 24 2.11 7.31 -0.20
N ARG A 25 0.87 6.90 0.07
CA ARG A 25 0.54 5.65 0.76
C ARG A 25 -0.24 4.75 -0.19
N HIS A 26 0.17 3.50 -0.24
CA HIS A 26 -0.55 2.41 -0.89
C HIS A 26 -0.91 1.40 0.19
N GLU A 27 -2.20 1.14 0.38
CA GLU A 27 -2.69 0.32 1.48
C GLU A 27 -3.54 -0.82 0.93
N LEU A 28 -3.29 -2.02 1.43
CA LEU A 28 -4.06 -3.22 1.18
C LEU A 28 -4.61 -3.68 2.53
N MET A 29 -5.90 -3.48 2.72
CA MET A 29 -6.60 -3.77 3.97
C MET A 29 -7.64 -4.87 3.75
N PRO A 30 -7.88 -5.73 4.75
CA PRO A 30 -9.04 -6.62 4.73
C PRO A 30 -10.32 -5.78 4.79
N LEU A 31 -11.27 -6.05 3.90
CA LEU A 31 -12.56 -5.34 3.88
C LEU A 31 -13.50 -5.88 4.96
N ASP A 32 -13.43 -7.18 5.22
CA ASP A 32 -14.25 -7.88 6.20
C ASP A 32 -13.40 -8.25 7.43
N GLY A 33 -13.64 -7.59 8.56
CA GLY A 33 -13.00 -7.88 9.84
C GLY A 33 -12.09 -6.78 10.39
N ALA A 34 -11.60 -6.96 11.63
CA ALA A 34 -10.71 -5.99 12.26
C ALA A 34 -9.29 -6.11 11.66
N PRO A 35 -8.56 -5.00 11.42
CA PRO A 35 -7.17 -5.02 10.94
C PRO A 35 -6.21 -5.80 11.83
N GLU A 36 -6.56 -5.99 13.10
CA GLU A 36 -5.76 -6.76 14.06
C GLU A 36 -5.90 -8.27 13.83
N THR A 37 -6.99 -8.71 13.22
CA THR A 37 -7.33 -10.13 13.04
C THR A 37 -7.12 -10.65 11.62
N TYR A 38 -6.85 -9.78 10.66
CA TYR A 38 -6.69 -10.13 9.26
C TYR A 38 -5.44 -9.47 8.68
N PRO A 39 -4.74 -10.15 7.76
CA PRO A 39 -3.44 -9.69 7.34
C PRO A 39 -3.59 -8.50 6.38
N TRP A 40 -2.72 -7.51 6.54
CA TRP A 40 -2.70 -6.27 5.75
C TRP A 40 -1.27 -5.94 5.31
N MET A 41 -1.17 -5.06 4.31
CA MET A 41 0.11 -4.55 3.81
C MET A 41 -0.03 -3.07 3.45
N HIS A 42 0.99 -2.27 3.71
CA HIS A 42 1.08 -0.94 3.11
C HIS A 42 2.51 -0.59 2.69
N VAL A 43 2.60 0.29 1.69
CA VAL A 43 3.85 0.90 1.22
C VAL A 43 3.73 2.41 1.40
N VAL A 44 4.73 3.01 2.05
CA VAL A 44 4.83 4.46 2.21
C VAL A 44 6.05 4.95 1.44
N VAL A 45 5.80 5.87 0.50
CA VAL A 45 6.83 6.55 -0.27
C VAL A 45 6.87 8.01 0.16
N PRO A 46 7.86 8.41 0.98
CA PRO A 46 8.01 9.81 1.38
C PRO A 46 8.21 10.71 0.17
N ASP A 47 7.61 11.89 0.21
CA ASP A 47 7.98 12.99 -0.66
C ASP A 47 9.30 13.60 -0.19
N THR A 48 10.02 14.22 -1.12
CA THR A 48 11.31 14.88 -0.85
C THR A 48 11.25 16.39 -1.05
N VAL A 49 10.11 16.91 -1.51
CA VAL A 49 9.89 18.34 -1.70
C VAL A 49 8.78 18.83 -0.77
N ASP A 50 9.01 20.00 -0.16
CA ASP A 50 8.02 20.63 0.72
C ASP A 50 6.86 21.26 -0.09
N ASP A 51 7.15 21.76 -1.29
CA ASP A 51 6.21 22.40 -2.21
C ASP A 51 6.49 21.98 -3.65
N GLY A 52 5.46 21.50 -4.36
CA GLY A 52 5.53 21.18 -5.79
C GLY A 52 4.96 19.81 -6.14
N PRO A 53 5.25 19.30 -7.35
CA PRO A 53 4.89 17.94 -7.73
C PRO A 53 5.60 16.91 -6.86
N PHE A 54 4.89 15.84 -6.51
CA PHE A 54 5.44 14.71 -5.76
C PHE A 54 6.77 14.24 -6.34
N THR A 55 7.79 14.17 -5.49
CA THR A 55 9.12 13.67 -5.84
C THR A 55 9.51 12.55 -4.88
N PRO A 56 9.50 11.29 -5.35
CA PRO A 56 9.67 10.15 -4.45
C PRO A 56 11.06 10.10 -3.84
N ALA A 57 11.09 9.77 -2.55
CA ALA A 57 12.32 9.45 -1.85
C ALA A 57 13.02 8.23 -2.45
N PRO A 58 14.36 8.12 -2.31
CA PRO A 58 15.10 6.97 -2.81
C PRO A 58 14.66 5.66 -2.11
N PRO A 59 14.90 4.49 -2.72
CA PRO A 59 14.38 3.20 -2.24
C PRO A 59 14.66 2.90 -0.77
N GLU A 60 15.79 3.36 -0.22
CA GLU A 60 16.19 3.11 1.17
C GLU A 60 15.29 3.84 2.19
N ARG A 61 14.47 4.79 1.74
CA ARG A 61 13.50 5.53 2.56
C ARG A 61 12.06 5.07 2.35
N VAL A 62 11.81 4.18 1.40
CA VAL A 62 10.50 3.56 1.21
C VAL A 62 10.29 2.52 2.30
N THR A 63 9.16 2.59 3.00
CA THR A 63 8.83 1.61 4.03
C THR A 63 7.71 0.69 3.56
N VAL A 64 7.86 -0.59 3.88
CA VAL A 64 6.81 -1.59 3.70
C VAL A 64 6.47 -2.12 5.08
N ALA A 65 5.21 -2.04 5.44
CA ALA A 65 4.72 -2.68 6.65
C ALA A 65 3.71 -3.76 6.28
N VAL A 66 3.79 -4.84 7.03
CA VAL A 66 2.83 -5.94 6.99
C VAL A 66 2.42 -6.22 8.43
N GLY A 67 1.17 -6.59 8.63
CA GLY A 67 0.67 -6.90 9.95
C GLY A 67 -0.66 -7.63 9.91
N GLY A 68 -1.26 -7.79 11.09
CA GLY A 68 -2.43 -8.64 11.28
C GLY A 68 -2.04 -10.12 11.42
N ASP A 69 -3.00 -10.92 11.89
CA ASP A 69 -2.85 -12.37 11.96
C ASP A 69 -3.21 -13.02 10.62
N GLY A 70 -2.45 -14.06 10.22
CA GLY A 70 -2.71 -14.85 9.01
C GLY A 70 -1.71 -14.66 7.88
N GLU A 71 -2.05 -15.15 6.69
CA GLU A 71 -1.22 -15.09 5.49
C GLU A 71 -1.94 -14.31 4.38
N LEU A 72 -1.26 -13.38 3.72
CA LEU A 72 -1.78 -12.75 2.50
C LEU A 72 -1.61 -13.71 1.31
N PRO A 73 -2.67 -14.02 0.55
CA PRO A 73 -2.54 -14.85 -0.64
C PRO A 73 -1.60 -14.23 -1.66
N TRP A 74 -0.66 -15.01 -2.19
CA TRP A 74 0.32 -14.52 -3.17
C TRP A 74 -0.32 -13.80 -4.38
N PRO A 75 -1.45 -14.25 -4.96
CA PRO A 75 -2.10 -13.52 -6.05
C PRO A 75 -2.51 -12.08 -5.67
N VAL A 76 -2.94 -11.88 -4.43
CA VAL A 76 -3.33 -10.56 -3.90
C VAL A 76 -2.08 -9.70 -3.68
N VAL A 77 -1.03 -10.25 -3.07
CA VAL A 77 0.26 -9.57 -2.90
C VAL A 77 0.86 -9.16 -4.24
N ARG A 78 0.87 -10.06 -5.22
CA ARG A 78 1.41 -9.77 -6.56
C ARG A 78 0.64 -8.62 -7.21
N ARG A 79 -0.70 -8.64 -7.16
CA ARG A 79 -1.53 -7.56 -7.70
C ARG A 79 -1.24 -6.23 -6.99
N PHE A 80 -1.11 -6.24 -5.67
CA PHE A 80 -0.75 -5.05 -4.90
C PHE A 80 0.59 -4.46 -5.34
N LEU A 81 1.62 -5.29 -5.48
CA LEU A 81 2.94 -4.84 -5.94
C LEU A 81 2.87 -4.27 -7.36
N GLU A 82 2.08 -4.88 -8.26
CA GLU A 82 1.87 -4.38 -9.63
C GLU A 82 1.24 -2.98 -9.60
N GLU A 83 0.20 -2.75 -8.82
CA GLU A 83 -0.44 -1.42 -8.66
C GLU A 83 0.53 -0.38 -8.08
N VAL A 84 1.36 -0.77 -7.11
CA VAL A 84 2.39 0.09 -6.54
C VAL A 84 3.44 0.47 -7.59
N TYR A 85 3.92 -0.48 -8.38
CA TYR A 85 4.92 -0.18 -9.43
C TYR A 85 4.34 0.61 -10.61
N ASP A 86 3.11 0.32 -11.01
CA ASP A 86 2.44 1.00 -12.13
C ASP A 86 2.00 2.43 -11.77
N SER A 87 1.88 2.74 -10.47
CA SER A 87 1.63 4.10 -10.00
C SER A 87 2.74 5.10 -10.37
N GLY A 88 3.97 4.60 -10.57
CA GLY A 88 5.14 5.44 -10.78
C GLY A 88 5.63 6.18 -9.53
N HIS A 89 5.03 5.92 -8.36
CA HIS A 89 5.47 6.54 -7.11
C HIS A 89 6.74 5.90 -6.55
N VAL A 90 6.96 4.60 -6.77
CA VAL A 90 8.18 3.93 -6.30
C VAL A 90 9.29 4.09 -7.35
N PRO A 91 10.49 4.56 -6.95
CA PRO A 91 11.63 4.64 -7.86
C PRO A 91 12.09 3.23 -8.30
N ARG A 92 12.49 3.10 -9.57
CA ARG A 92 12.99 1.87 -10.17
C ARG A 92 14.47 1.64 -9.91
#